data_AF-A0A524I229-F1
#
_entry.id   AF-A0A524I229-F1
#
_cell.length_a   1.000
_cell.length_b   1.000
_cell.length_c   1.000
_cell.angle_alpha   90.00
_cell.angle_beta   90.00
_cell.angle_gamma   90.00
#
_symmetry.space_group_name_H-M   'P 1'
#
loop_
_entity.id
_entity.type
_entity.pdbx_description
1 polymer ?
#
loop_
_entity_poly.entity_id
_entity_poly.type
_entity_poly.pdbx_seq_one_letter_code
_entity_poly.pdbx_strand_id
1 'polypeptide(L)'
;NEMTEVLTSFPELVDPKSGKPLMNRTVLIANTSNMPVAAREASVYTGLTIAEYFRDMGLNVSLMADSTSRWAEAMREISSRLEEMPGEEGYPAYLSARLSEFYERAGKVVALSGANGSISVVGAVSPPGGDLSEPITQNTLRIVRVFWALDTKLRERRHFPAINWLTSYSLYSGQLDGWYKKNVAEDFPELRNWAIELLQKEAELQEIVQLVGSDALPDEQKLTLEITRMIREIFLQQNAYHPVDTYSPMSRQYIYLKLINRFSINATKAVENEVSVEDIANMAIRSRMAKSKFEDNIDDELKAIAETMDKEFEALGGK
;
A
#
# COMPACT_ATOMS: atom_id res chain seq x y z
N ASN A 1 -15.61 7.76 19.15
CA ASN A 1 -14.65 8.77 18.68
C ASN A 1 -14.28 8.51 17.22
N GLU A 2 -13.72 7.36 16.84
CA GLU A 2 -13.41 7.04 15.43
C GLU A 2 -14.61 7.18 14.48
N MET A 3 -15.77 6.57 14.79
CA MET A 3 -16.96 6.73 13.95
C MET A 3 -17.48 8.17 13.89
N THR A 4 -17.31 8.94 14.95
CA THR A 4 -17.70 10.35 14.99
C THR A 4 -16.80 11.15 14.06
N GLU A 5 -15.49 10.89 14.10
CA GLU A 5 -14.49 11.51 13.24
C GLU A 5 -14.73 11.21 11.76
N VAL A 6 -15.05 9.95 11.41
CA VAL A 6 -15.45 9.58 10.04
C VAL A 6 -16.67 10.38 9.59
N LEU A 7 -17.71 10.46 10.43
CA LEU A 7 -18.94 11.18 10.11
C LEU A 7 -18.74 12.70 10.00
N THR A 8 -17.79 13.28 10.74
CA THR A 8 -17.49 14.73 10.67
C THR A 8 -16.52 15.08 9.55
N SER A 9 -15.52 14.24 9.27
CA SER A 9 -14.48 14.51 8.28
C SER A 9 -14.89 14.16 6.85
N PHE A 10 -15.63 13.07 6.63
CA PHE A 10 -16.00 12.62 5.28
C PHE A 10 -16.83 13.62 4.48
N PRO A 11 -17.75 14.41 5.09
CA PRO A 11 -18.42 15.50 4.39
C PRO A 11 -17.49 16.61 3.91
N GLU A 12 -16.35 16.83 4.58
CA GLU A 12 -15.36 17.86 4.23
C GLU A 12 -14.42 17.39 3.10
N LEU A 13 -14.29 16.08 2.91
CA LEU A 13 -13.50 15.51 1.81
C LEU A 13 -14.14 15.81 0.47
N VAL A 14 -13.35 16.35 -0.46
CA VAL A 14 -13.78 16.65 -1.83
C VAL A 14 -13.36 15.53 -2.76
N ASP A 15 -14.28 15.05 -3.60
CA ASP A 15 -13.96 14.09 -4.66
C ASP A 15 -13.12 14.79 -5.74
N PRO A 16 -11.86 14.35 -5.98
CA PRO A 16 -10.98 14.99 -6.96
C PRO A 16 -11.51 14.89 -8.40
N LYS A 17 -12.44 13.97 -8.70
CA LYS A 17 -13.01 13.83 -10.05
C LYS A 17 -14.19 14.78 -10.30
N SER A 18 -15.03 14.98 -9.30
CA SER A 18 -16.29 15.72 -9.46
C SER A 18 -16.28 17.11 -8.81
N GLY A 19 -15.32 17.39 -7.94
CA GLY A 19 -15.28 18.61 -7.12
C GLY A 19 -16.41 18.71 -6.10
N LYS A 20 -17.22 17.66 -5.96
CA LYS A 20 -18.34 17.59 -5.01
C LYS A 20 -17.90 16.88 -3.73
N PRO A 21 -18.64 17.02 -2.61
CA PRO A 21 -18.38 16.25 -1.40
C PRO A 21 -18.32 14.75 -1.69
N LEU A 22 -17.29 14.07 -1.17
CA LEU A 22 -17.06 12.64 -1.36
C LEU A 22 -18.25 11.82 -0.82
N MET A 23 -18.95 12.34 0.19
CA MET A 23 -20.17 11.75 0.75
C MET A 23 -21.26 11.45 -0.31
N ASN A 24 -21.31 12.20 -1.43
CA ASN A 24 -22.32 11.98 -2.48
C ASN A 24 -22.20 10.62 -3.20
N ARG A 25 -21.08 9.92 -3.00
CA ARG A 25 -20.81 8.59 -3.59
C ARG A 25 -20.37 7.57 -2.55
N THR A 26 -20.66 7.83 -1.28
CA THR A 26 -20.27 6.98 -0.14
C THR A 26 -21.51 6.56 0.63
N VAL A 27 -21.61 5.27 0.95
CA VAL A 27 -22.60 4.74 1.89
C VAL A 27 -21.84 4.31 3.14
N LEU A 28 -22.24 4.82 4.30
CA LEU A 28 -21.64 4.50 5.58
C LEU A 28 -22.58 3.62 6.40
N ILE A 29 -22.07 2.49 6.87
CA ILE A 29 -22.78 1.62 7.82
C ILE A 29 -21.98 1.62 9.10
N ALA A 30 -22.58 2.17 10.14
CA ALA A 30 -21.93 2.41 11.42
C ALA A 30 -22.49 1.47 12.48
N ASN A 31 -21.63 0.65 13.07
CA ASN A 31 -21.97 -0.07 14.30
C ASN A 31 -20.81 -0.01 15.28
N THR A 32 -20.94 0.75 16.36
CA THR A 32 -19.89 0.92 17.36
C THR A 32 -19.77 -0.30 18.28
N SER A 33 -18.63 -0.45 18.97
CA SER A 33 -18.33 -1.63 19.79
C SER A 33 -19.34 -1.88 20.93
N ASN A 34 -19.98 -0.83 21.44
CA ASN A 34 -21.01 -0.91 22.48
C ASN A 34 -22.44 -1.14 21.94
N MET A 35 -22.64 -1.14 20.62
CA MET A 35 -23.93 -1.48 20.00
C MET A 35 -24.15 -3.00 19.96
N PRO A 36 -25.39 -3.47 19.75
CA PRO A 36 -25.73 -4.89 19.76
C PRO A 36 -24.81 -5.75 18.89
N VAL A 37 -24.42 -6.89 19.43
CA VAL A 37 -23.46 -7.81 18.81
C VAL A 37 -23.97 -8.36 17.48
N ALA A 38 -25.25 -8.74 17.42
CA ALA A 38 -25.90 -9.21 16.19
C ALA A 38 -25.91 -8.13 15.10
N ALA A 39 -25.98 -6.85 15.47
CA ALA A 39 -25.91 -5.75 14.51
C ALA A 39 -24.51 -5.59 13.89
N ARG A 40 -23.44 -6.00 14.59
CA ARG A 40 -22.08 -6.06 14.00
C ARG A 40 -22.03 -7.05 12.85
N GLU A 41 -22.55 -8.26 13.05
CA GLU A 41 -22.62 -9.26 11.98
C GLU A 41 -23.48 -8.78 10.81
N ALA A 42 -24.66 -8.22 11.11
CA ALA A 42 -25.54 -7.68 10.07
C ALA A 42 -24.90 -6.53 9.28
N SER A 43 -24.06 -5.69 9.91
CA SER A 43 -23.44 -4.53 9.26
C SER A 43 -22.58 -4.90 8.06
N VAL A 44 -21.79 -5.97 8.17
CA VAL A 44 -20.89 -6.45 7.12
C VAL A 44 -21.69 -6.96 5.92
N TYR A 45 -22.71 -7.78 6.16
CA TYR A 45 -23.58 -8.29 5.10
C TYR A 45 -24.45 -7.21 4.46
N THR A 46 -24.91 -6.23 5.24
CA THR A 46 -25.66 -5.07 4.72
C THR A 46 -24.79 -4.27 3.75
N GLY A 47 -23.54 -3.99 4.12
CA GLY A 47 -22.60 -3.25 3.28
C GLY A 47 -22.29 -3.96 1.97
N LEU A 48 -22.03 -5.26 2.05
CA LEU A 48 -21.77 -6.08 0.87
C LEU A 48 -22.99 -6.17 -0.05
N THR A 49 -24.19 -6.31 0.51
CA THR A 49 -25.42 -6.42 -0.29
C THR A 49 -25.75 -5.10 -0.99
N ILE A 50 -25.51 -3.96 -0.34
CA ILE A 50 -25.60 -2.64 -0.98
C ILE A 50 -24.52 -2.50 -2.07
N ALA A 51 -23.30 -2.99 -1.84
CA ALA A 51 -22.25 -2.98 -2.84
C ALA A 51 -22.63 -3.81 -4.09
N GLU A 52 -23.26 -4.97 -3.92
CA GLU A 52 -23.79 -5.78 -5.02
C GLU A 52 -24.88 -5.07 -5.80
N TYR A 53 -25.79 -4.36 -5.12
CA TYR A 53 -26.81 -3.57 -5.79
C TYR A 53 -26.19 -2.53 -6.75
N PHE A 54 -25.17 -1.79 -6.31
CA PHE A 54 -24.49 -0.82 -7.17
C PHE A 54 -23.62 -1.50 -8.24
N ARG A 55 -22.99 -2.63 -7.93
CA ARG A 55 -22.26 -3.46 -8.91
C ARG A 55 -23.18 -3.88 -10.05
N ASP A 56 -24.40 -4.29 -9.74
CA ASP A 56 -25.38 -4.80 -10.72
C ASP A 56 -25.93 -3.69 -11.64
N MET A 57 -25.77 -2.41 -11.24
CA MET A 57 -25.96 -1.24 -12.12
C MET A 57 -24.79 -0.99 -13.09
N GLY A 58 -23.73 -1.79 -13.03
CA GLY A 58 -22.51 -1.61 -13.83
C GLY A 58 -21.49 -0.66 -13.21
N LEU A 59 -21.55 -0.42 -11.89
CA LEU A 59 -20.58 0.42 -11.19
C LEU A 59 -19.43 -0.40 -10.62
N ASN A 60 -18.30 0.28 -10.40
CA ASN A 60 -17.16 -0.26 -9.66
C ASN A 60 -17.23 0.24 -8.22
N VAL A 61 -17.44 -0.68 -7.29
CA VAL A 61 -17.65 -0.39 -5.87
C VAL A 61 -16.41 -0.80 -5.07
N SER A 62 -15.97 0.05 -4.16
CA SER A 62 -14.98 -0.30 -3.14
C SER A 62 -15.69 -0.42 -1.79
N LEU A 63 -15.53 -1.57 -1.13
CA LEU A 63 -16.10 -1.85 0.18
C LEU A 63 -14.96 -1.97 1.19
N MET A 64 -14.92 -1.06 2.17
CA MET A 64 -14.00 -1.14 3.29
C MET A 64 -14.72 -1.70 4.52
N ALA A 65 -14.21 -2.79 5.08
CA ALA A 65 -14.73 -3.41 6.30
C ALA A 65 -13.73 -3.21 7.45
N ASP A 66 -14.00 -2.22 8.31
CA ASP A 66 -13.13 -1.85 9.42
C ASP A 66 -13.85 -2.02 10.78
N SER A 67 -13.61 -3.08 11.55
CA SER A 67 -12.67 -4.19 11.29
C SER A 67 -13.37 -5.55 11.22
N THR A 68 -12.85 -6.43 10.36
CA THR A 68 -13.36 -7.82 10.24
C THR A 68 -13.03 -8.64 11.48
N SER A 69 -12.06 -8.22 12.31
CA SER A 69 -11.82 -8.83 13.62
C SER A 69 -12.98 -8.60 14.59
N ARG A 70 -13.56 -7.40 14.63
CA ARG A 70 -14.75 -7.13 15.45
C ARG A 70 -15.98 -7.89 14.98
N TRP A 71 -16.06 -8.17 13.68
CA TRP A 71 -17.07 -9.06 13.12
C TRP A 71 -16.89 -10.50 13.59
N ALA A 72 -15.66 -11.04 13.55
CA ALA A 72 -15.36 -12.39 14.05
C ALA A 72 -15.58 -12.53 15.57
N GLU A 73 -15.24 -11.51 16.36
CA GLU A 73 -15.58 -11.46 17.79
C GLU A 73 -17.09 -11.53 18.04
N ALA A 74 -17.88 -10.88 17.18
CA ALA A 74 -19.34 -10.94 17.27
C ALA A 74 -19.87 -12.36 17.03
N MET A 75 -19.33 -13.06 16.01
CA MET A 75 -19.66 -14.47 15.79
C MET A 75 -19.28 -15.33 16.98
N ARG A 76 -18.10 -15.10 17.58
CA ARG A 76 -17.66 -15.80 18.80
C ARG A 76 -18.62 -15.61 19.96
N GLU A 77 -19.07 -14.39 20.20
CA GLU A 77 -20.01 -14.11 21.29
C GLU A 77 -21.39 -14.74 21.04
N ILE A 78 -21.89 -14.71 19.79
CA ILE A 78 -23.15 -15.36 19.41
C ILE A 78 -23.04 -16.89 19.59
N SER A 79 -21.97 -17.49 19.07
CA SER A 79 -21.68 -18.92 19.18
C SER A 79 -21.61 -19.38 20.65
N SER A 80 -20.93 -18.60 21.50
CA SER A 80 -20.85 -18.87 22.94
C SER A 80 -22.21 -18.80 23.63
N ARG A 81 -23.10 -17.87 23.23
CA ARG A 81 -24.47 -17.78 23.77
C ARG A 81 -25.37 -18.91 23.30
N LEU A 82 -25.09 -19.48 22.14
CA LEU A 82 -25.78 -20.66 21.59
C LEU A 82 -25.22 -21.98 22.17
N GLU A 83 -24.22 -21.91 23.05
CA GLU A 83 -23.54 -23.06 23.65
C GLU A 83 -22.94 -24.02 22.60
N GLU A 84 -22.52 -23.47 21.46
CA GLU A 84 -21.82 -24.24 20.43
C GLU A 84 -20.41 -24.62 20.91
N MET A 85 -19.89 -25.75 20.42
CA MET A 85 -18.52 -26.15 20.74
C MET A 85 -17.52 -25.16 20.12
N PRO A 86 -16.62 -24.55 20.90
CA PRO A 86 -15.62 -23.64 20.38
C PRO A 86 -14.60 -24.38 19.50
N GLY A 87 -14.20 -23.73 18.42
CA GLY A 87 -13.06 -24.13 17.58
C GLY A 87 -11.75 -23.49 18.05
N GLU A 88 -10.88 -23.16 17.09
CA GLU A 88 -9.57 -22.54 17.35
C GLU A 88 -9.72 -21.20 18.10
N GLU A 89 -8.96 -21.03 19.18
CA GLU A 89 -8.96 -19.84 20.06
C GLU A 89 -10.36 -19.36 20.52
N GLY A 90 -11.32 -20.28 20.60
CA GLY A 90 -12.68 -19.98 21.04
C GLY A 90 -13.59 -19.45 19.94
N TYR A 91 -13.13 -19.28 18.69
CA TYR A 91 -13.99 -18.90 17.56
C TYR A 91 -14.89 -20.07 17.11
N PRO A 92 -16.05 -19.81 16.50
CA PRO A 92 -16.89 -20.87 15.97
C PRO A 92 -16.18 -21.64 14.84
N ALA A 93 -16.47 -22.93 14.73
CA ALA A 93 -15.91 -23.77 13.66
C ALA A 93 -16.24 -23.27 12.24
N TYR A 94 -17.32 -22.50 12.08
CA TYR A 94 -17.74 -21.91 10.79
C TYR A 94 -17.08 -20.57 10.44
N LEU A 95 -16.17 -20.04 11.27
CA LEU A 95 -15.52 -18.74 11.01
C LEU A 95 -14.92 -18.67 9.59
N SER A 96 -14.13 -19.69 9.23
CA SER A 96 -13.47 -19.77 7.92
C SER A 96 -14.47 -19.76 6.76
N ALA A 97 -15.56 -20.53 6.89
CA ALA A 97 -16.61 -20.60 5.88
C ALA A 97 -17.32 -19.24 5.70
N ARG A 98 -17.64 -18.54 6.80
CA ARG A 98 -18.28 -17.22 6.75
C ARG A 98 -17.40 -16.14 6.13
N LEU A 99 -16.10 -16.13 6.46
CA LEU A 99 -15.13 -15.25 5.82
C LEU A 99 -15.05 -15.53 4.31
N SER A 100 -15.00 -16.81 3.92
CA SER A 100 -14.97 -17.23 2.51
C SER A 100 -16.21 -16.77 1.75
N GLU A 101 -17.41 -17.06 2.28
CA GLU A 101 -18.68 -16.62 1.70
C GLU A 101 -18.74 -15.09 1.48
N PHE A 102 -18.16 -14.33 2.41
CA PHE A 102 -18.10 -12.88 2.31
C PHE A 102 -17.13 -12.39 1.22
N TYR A 103 -15.89 -12.89 1.21
CA TYR A 103 -14.89 -12.45 0.24
C TYR A 103 -15.14 -12.96 -1.19
N GLU A 104 -15.74 -14.15 -1.36
CA GLU A 104 -16.09 -14.72 -2.68
C GLU A 104 -17.20 -13.94 -3.41
N ARG A 105 -17.98 -13.12 -2.69
CA ARG A 105 -18.94 -12.19 -3.30
C ARG A 105 -18.28 -10.97 -3.93
N ALA A 106 -16.99 -10.74 -3.65
CA ALA A 106 -16.18 -9.73 -4.30
C ALA A 106 -15.74 -10.17 -5.70
N GLY A 107 -15.33 -9.22 -6.53
CA GLY A 107 -14.78 -9.48 -7.86
C GLY A 107 -15.51 -8.75 -8.98
N LYS A 108 -15.00 -8.91 -10.19
CA LYS A 108 -15.56 -8.36 -11.43
C LYS A 108 -16.55 -9.37 -12.02
N VAL A 109 -17.75 -8.91 -12.34
CA VAL A 109 -18.83 -9.75 -12.89
C VAL A 109 -19.50 -9.09 -14.08
N VAL A 110 -20.16 -9.92 -14.89
CA VAL A 110 -21.19 -9.48 -15.83
C VAL A 110 -22.52 -9.59 -15.09
N ALA A 111 -23.16 -8.46 -14.81
CA ALA A 111 -24.43 -8.41 -14.11
C ALA A 111 -25.56 -9.00 -14.97
N LEU A 112 -26.70 -9.32 -14.35
CA LEU A 112 -27.89 -9.80 -15.06
C LEU A 112 -28.42 -8.80 -16.10
N SER A 113 -28.15 -7.51 -15.91
CA SER A 113 -28.44 -6.44 -16.86
C SER A 113 -27.54 -6.46 -18.11
N GLY A 114 -26.51 -7.31 -18.14
CA GLY A 114 -25.44 -7.31 -19.15
C GLY A 114 -24.34 -6.29 -18.89
N ALA A 115 -24.48 -5.42 -17.88
CA ALA A 115 -23.47 -4.44 -17.52
C ALA A 115 -22.26 -5.10 -16.81
N ASN A 116 -21.07 -4.56 -17.01
CA ASN A 116 -19.89 -4.98 -16.26
C ASN A 116 -19.77 -4.15 -14.97
N GLY A 117 -19.67 -4.81 -13.82
CA GLY A 117 -19.45 -4.17 -12.54
C GLY A 117 -18.37 -4.91 -11.73
N SER A 118 -17.86 -4.27 -10.68
CA SER A 118 -16.92 -4.93 -9.77
C SER A 118 -17.10 -4.52 -8.32
N ILE A 119 -16.81 -5.42 -7.39
CA ILE A 119 -16.62 -5.10 -5.97
C ILE A 119 -15.18 -5.40 -5.60
N SER A 120 -14.48 -4.41 -5.05
CA SER A 120 -13.16 -4.58 -4.43
C SER A 120 -13.30 -4.42 -2.93
N VAL A 121 -13.07 -5.50 -2.18
CA VAL A 121 -13.17 -5.51 -0.72
C VAL A 121 -11.81 -5.28 -0.11
N VAL A 122 -11.75 -4.37 0.87
CA VAL A 122 -10.59 -4.11 1.72
C VAL A 122 -11.01 -4.37 3.16
N GLY A 123 -10.59 -5.50 3.72
CA GLY A 123 -10.85 -5.85 5.12
C GLY A 123 -9.69 -5.43 6.01
N ALA A 124 -9.95 -4.65 7.06
CA ALA A 124 -8.99 -4.38 8.11
C ALA A 124 -9.07 -5.48 9.18
N VAL A 125 -7.94 -6.13 9.45
CA VAL A 125 -7.80 -7.14 10.51
C VAL A 125 -6.97 -6.52 11.63
N SER A 126 -7.43 -6.63 12.87
CA SER A 126 -6.80 -6.05 14.07
C SER A 126 -6.36 -7.16 15.02
N PRO A 127 -5.31 -7.93 14.69
CA PRO A 127 -4.85 -9.02 15.54
C PRO A 127 -4.33 -8.49 16.90
N PRO A 128 -4.67 -9.12 18.03
CA PRO A 128 -4.13 -8.75 19.34
C PRO A 128 -2.60 -8.80 19.33
N GLY A 129 -1.96 -7.70 19.76
CA GLY A 129 -0.49 -7.63 19.81
C GLY A 129 0.22 -7.68 18.46
N GLY A 130 -0.50 -7.62 17.33
CA GLY A 130 0.09 -7.74 15.99
C GLY A 130 0.42 -9.17 15.58
N ASP A 131 -0.12 -10.18 16.28
CA ASP A 131 0.14 -11.58 15.97
C ASP A 131 -0.64 -12.04 14.73
N LEU A 132 0.07 -12.22 13.61
CA LEU A 132 -0.52 -12.68 12.35
C LEU A 132 -0.91 -14.17 12.36
N SER A 133 -0.52 -14.93 13.39
CA SER A 133 -0.83 -16.36 13.50
C SER A 133 -2.24 -16.65 14.01
N GLU A 134 -2.96 -15.63 14.50
CA GLU A 134 -4.31 -15.79 15.02
C GLU A 134 -5.33 -16.20 13.93
N PRO A 135 -6.42 -16.90 14.29
CA PRO A 135 -7.32 -17.54 13.34
C PRO A 135 -7.96 -16.61 12.31
N ILE A 136 -8.32 -15.37 12.64
CA ILE A 136 -8.99 -14.44 11.72
C ILE A 136 -8.03 -14.04 10.60
N THR A 137 -6.80 -13.67 10.94
CA THR A 137 -5.74 -13.32 9.98
C THR A 137 -5.42 -14.52 9.11
N GLN A 138 -5.15 -15.69 9.70
CA GLN A 138 -4.83 -16.90 8.94
C GLN A 138 -5.95 -17.32 7.98
N ASN A 139 -7.21 -17.31 8.44
CA ASN A 139 -8.35 -17.63 7.57
C ASN A 139 -8.55 -16.58 6.47
N THR A 140 -8.36 -15.29 6.78
CA THR A 140 -8.45 -14.21 5.78
C THR A 140 -7.37 -14.35 4.71
N LEU A 141 -6.11 -14.55 5.11
CA LEU A 141 -4.96 -14.70 4.20
C LEU A 141 -5.09 -15.90 3.24
N ARG A 142 -5.78 -16.96 3.66
CA ARG A 142 -6.09 -18.11 2.79
C ARG A 142 -7.02 -17.77 1.62
N ILE A 143 -7.84 -16.72 1.77
CA ILE A 143 -8.88 -16.36 0.81
C ILE A 143 -8.44 -15.16 -0.03
N VAL A 144 -7.91 -14.11 0.61
CA VAL A 144 -7.57 -12.86 -0.07
C VAL A 144 -6.29 -12.99 -0.90
N ARG A 145 -6.24 -12.27 -2.01
CA ARG A 145 -5.09 -12.28 -2.94
C ARG A 145 -4.08 -11.17 -2.70
N VAL A 146 -4.38 -10.24 -1.80
CA VAL A 146 -3.52 -9.10 -1.46
C VAL A 146 -3.47 -8.98 0.04
N PHE A 147 -2.27 -8.74 0.56
CA PHE A 147 -2.04 -8.49 1.96
C PHE A 147 -1.14 -7.25 2.12
N TRP A 148 -1.63 -6.27 2.86
CA TRP A 148 -0.86 -5.09 3.27
C TRP A 148 -0.57 -5.19 4.76
N ALA A 149 0.63 -5.67 5.08
CA ALA A 149 1.09 -5.79 6.46
C ALA A 149 1.48 -4.40 7.00
N LEU A 150 0.74 -3.89 7.97
CA LEU A 150 1.12 -2.66 8.68
C LEU A 150 2.18 -2.98 9.76
N ASP A 151 3.20 -2.13 9.86
CA ASP A 151 4.35 -2.34 10.74
C ASP A 151 4.57 -1.17 11.70
N THR A 152 4.54 -1.50 13.00
CA THR A 152 4.76 -0.55 14.10
C THR A 152 6.14 0.09 14.04
N LYS A 153 7.18 -0.62 13.60
CA LYS A 153 8.55 -0.09 13.48
C LYS A 153 8.63 1.01 12.41
N LEU A 154 7.89 0.86 11.30
CA LEU A 154 7.79 1.90 10.28
C LEU A 154 7.06 3.13 10.81
N ARG A 155 5.94 2.92 11.52
CA ARG A 155 5.19 4.00 12.18
C ARG A 155 6.04 4.78 13.19
N GLU A 156 6.82 4.11 14.01
CA GLU A 156 7.73 4.73 14.99
C GLU A 156 8.80 5.60 14.32
N ARG A 157 9.27 5.20 13.14
CA ARG A 157 10.18 5.98 12.28
C ARG A 157 9.48 7.06 11.45
N ARG A 158 8.18 7.28 11.67
CA ARG A 158 7.33 8.21 10.89
C ARG A 158 7.30 7.91 9.39
N HIS A 159 7.48 6.65 9.01
CA HIS A 159 7.33 6.21 7.63
C HIS A 159 5.86 5.90 7.36
N PHE A 160 5.21 6.74 6.56
CA PHE A 160 3.80 6.59 6.18
C PHE A 160 3.62 6.51 4.66
N PRO A 161 2.70 5.68 4.15
CA PRO A 161 1.94 4.66 4.89
C PRO A 161 2.88 3.58 5.49
N ALA A 162 2.52 3.06 6.67
CA ALA A 162 3.37 2.16 7.45
C ALA A 162 3.27 0.70 6.96
N ILE A 163 3.31 0.49 5.65
CA ILE A 163 3.17 -0.82 5.00
C ILE A 163 4.56 -1.46 4.88
N ASN A 164 4.74 -2.64 5.47
CA ASN A 164 5.96 -3.42 5.32
C ASN A 164 6.02 -4.03 3.93
N TRP A 165 6.96 -3.55 3.12
CA TRP A 165 7.12 -3.94 1.72
C TRP A 165 7.65 -5.36 1.51
N LEU A 166 8.24 -6.01 2.52
CA LEU A 166 8.77 -7.38 2.42
C LEU A 166 7.75 -8.42 2.87
N THR A 167 6.93 -8.09 3.87
CA THR A 167 5.87 -8.99 4.38
C THR A 167 4.60 -8.89 3.54
N SER A 168 4.31 -7.72 2.97
CA SER A 168 3.15 -7.50 2.10
C SER A 168 3.30 -8.21 0.76
N TYR A 169 2.18 -8.63 0.17
CA TYR A 169 2.19 -9.27 -1.15
C TYR A 169 0.92 -8.97 -1.94
N SER A 170 1.02 -9.15 -3.26
CA SER A 170 -0.11 -9.12 -4.18
C SER A 170 0.04 -10.23 -5.21
N LEU A 171 -0.92 -11.15 -5.26
CA LEU A 171 -0.98 -12.21 -6.26
C LEU A 171 -1.50 -11.71 -7.62
N TYR A 172 -1.91 -10.44 -7.71
CA TYR A 172 -2.35 -9.82 -8.96
C TYR A 172 -1.19 -9.24 -9.78
N SER A 173 -0.01 -9.05 -9.19
CA SER A 173 1.12 -8.36 -9.85
C SER A 173 1.43 -8.93 -11.24
N GLY A 174 1.63 -10.25 -11.35
CA GLY A 174 1.90 -10.90 -12.64
C GLY A 174 0.72 -10.88 -13.61
N GLN A 175 -0.52 -10.94 -13.10
CA GLN A 175 -1.73 -10.90 -13.93
C GLN A 175 -1.96 -9.50 -14.54
N LEU A 176 -1.49 -8.46 -13.86
CA LEU A 176 -1.66 -7.07 -14.26
C LEU A 176 -0.51 -6.55 -15.14
N ASP A 177 0.58 -7.30 -15.30
CA ASP A 177 1.75 -6.85 -16.07
C ASP A 177 1.38 -6.47 -17.51
N GLY A 178 0.55 -7.27 -18.20
CA GLY A 178 0.08 -6.92 -19.55
C GLY A 178 -0.72 -5.62 -19.60
N TRP A 179 -1.47 -5.30 -18.54
CA TRP A 179 -2.17 -4.01 -18.44
C TRP A 179 -1.18 -2.88 -18.17
N TYR A 180 -0.20 -3.07 -17.29
CA TYR A 180 0.82 -2.06 -16.98
C TYR A 180 1.66 -1.70 -18.20
N LYS A 181 2.11 -2.70 -18.96
CA LYS A 181 2.88 -2.50 -20.19
C LYS A 181 2.15 -1.63 -21.20
N LYS A 182 0.85 -1.92 -21.38
CA LYS A 182 -0.01 -1.21 -22.34
C LYS A 182 -0.43 0.20 -21.88
N ASN A 183 -0.66 0.42 -20.59
CA ASN A 183 -1.31 1.64 -20.08
C ASN A 183 -0.40 2.57 -19.28
N VAL A 184 0.76 2.08 -18.83
CA VAL A 184 1.73 2.87 -18.04
C VAL A 184 3.01 3.04 -18.85
N ALA A 185 3.77 1.95 -19.01
CA ALA A 185 4.98 1.89 -19.84
C ALA A 185 5.42 0.43 -20.01
N GLU A 186 6.02 0.12 -21.15
CA GLU A 186 6.46 -1.24 -21.51
C GLU A 186 7.44 -1.85 -20.50
N ASP A 187 8.29 -1.01 -19.90
CA ASP A 187 9.33 -1.35 -18.92
C ASP A 187 8.89 -1.20 -17.45
N PHE A 188 7.61 -0.87 -17.18
CA PHE A 188 7.14 -0.65 -15.82
C PHE A 188 7.23 -1.89 -14.90
N PRO A 189 6.80 -3.10 -15.33
CA PRO A 189 6.95 -4.30 -14.50
C PRO A 189 8.39 -4.60 -14.12
N GLU A 190 9.33 -4.40 -15.06
CA GLU A 190 10.75 -4.62 -14.87
C GLU A 190 11.33 -3.62 -13.85
N LEU A 191 10.96 -2.34 -13.95
CA LEU A 191 11.35 -1.33 -12.96
C LEU A 191 10.79 -1.61 -11.56
N ARG A 192 9.53 -2.06 -11.47
CA ARG A 192 8.91 -2.46 -10.20
C ARG A 192 9.68 -3.63 -9.57
N ASN A 193 9.98 -4.66 -10.34
CA ASN A 193 10.68 -5.84 -9.85
C ASN A 193 12.11 -5.49 -9.41
N TRP A 194 12.82 -4.66 -10.18
CA TRP A 194 14.12 -4.12 -9.81
C TRP A 194 14.10 -3.40 -8.45
N ALA A 195 13.08 -2.55 -8.20
CA ALA A 195 12.95 -1.84 -6.93
C ALA A 195 12.71 -2.80 -5.75
N ILE A 196 11.89 -3.84 -5.95
CA ILE A 196 11.63 -4.87 -4.92
C ILE A 196 12.89 -5.67 -4.62
N GLU A 197 13.63 -6.09 -5.65
CA GLU A 197 14.90 -6.82 -5.51
C GLU A 197 15.93 -5.99 -4.72
N LEU A 198 16.02 -4.69 -5.00
CA LEU A 198 16.89 -3.79 -4.23
C LEU A 198 16.47 -3.69 -2.76
N LEU A 199 15.18 -3.59 -2.46
CA LEU A 199 14.68 -3.55 -1.08
C LEU A 199 14.92 -4.86 -0.33
N GLN A 200 14.92 -6.01 -1.02
CA GLN A 200 15.30 -7.30 -0.44
C GLN A 200 16.79 -7.33 -0.10
N LYS A 201 17.65 -6.89 -1.04
CA LYS A 201 19.09 -6.74 -0.78
C LYS A 201 19.38 -5.78 0.37
N GLU A 202 18.62 -4.68 0.49
CA GLU A 202 18.74 -3.79 1.65
C GLU A 202 18.51 -4.54 2.96
N ALA A 203 17.50 -5.40 3.04
CA ALA A 203 17.21 -6.14 4.27
C ALA A 203 18.37 -7.05 4.68
N GLU A 204 18.95 -7.78 3.72
CA GLU A 204 20.14 -8.61 3.94
C GLU A 204 21.34 -7.78 4.39
N LEU A 205 21.58 -6.64 3.74
CA LEU A 205 22.68 -5.73 4.09
C LEU A 205 22.49 -5.11 5.48
N GLN A 206 21.25 -4.79 5.87
CA GLN A 206 20.97 -4.20 7.19
C GLN A 206 21.28 -5.16 8.34
N GLU A 207 21.17 -6.48 8.14
CA GLU A 207 21.63 -7.47 9.14
C GLU A 207 23.14 -7.40 9.33
N ILE A 208 23.90 -7.28 8.24
CA ILE A 208 25.35 -7.13 8.27
C ILE A 208 25.73 -5.79 8.94
N VAL A 209 25.08 -4.70 8.55
CA VAL A 209 25.31 -3.36 9.13
C VAL A 209 25.10 -3.36 10.65
N GLN A 210 24.10 -4.09 11.16
CA GLN A 210 23.87 -4.19 12.61
C GLN A 210 24.99 -4.92 13.36
N LEU A 211 25.74 -5.80 12.68
CA LEU A 211 26.83 -6.57 13.28
C LEU A 211 28.18 -5.85 13.21
N VAL A 212 28.52 -5.24 12.06
CA VAL A 212 29.86 -4.69 11.78
C VAL A 212 29.90 -3.18 11.53
N GLY A 213 28.75 -2.52 11.45
CA GLY A 213 28.62 -1.11 11.07
C GLY A 213 28.62 -0.86 9.56
N SER A 214 28.11 0.29 9.13
CA SER A 214 28.00 0.67 7.71
C SER A 214 29.35 0.91 7.04
N ASP A 215 30.35 1.32 7.81
CA ASP A 215 31.66 1.73 7.28
C ASP A 215 32.47 0.56 6.75
N ALA A 216 32.20 -0.64 7.27
CA ALA A 216 32.84 -1.89 6.89
C ALA A 216 32.34 -2.46 5.54
N LEU A 217 31.26 -1.91 5.00
CA LEU A 217 30.70 -2.37 3.73
C LEU A 217 31.53 -1.86 2.52
N PRO A 218 31.66 -2.67 1.45
CA PRO A 218 32.13 -2.19 0.15
C PRO A 218 31.28 -1.04 -0.39
N ASP A 219 31.87 -0.16 -1.19
CA ASP A 219 31.20 1.03 -1.72
C ASP A 219 29.97 0.69 -2.58
N GLU A 220 29.99 -0.43 -3.30
CA GLU A 220 28.82 -0.93 -4.03
C GLU A 220 27.62 -1.23 -3.11
N GLN A 221 27.88 -1.80 -1.93
CA GLN A 221 26.84 -2.12 -0.96
C GLN A 221 26.37 -0.87 -0.22
N LYS A 222 27.28 0.07 0.08
CA LYS A 222 26.91 1.40 0.60
C LYS A 222 26.02 2.16 -0.40
N LEU A 223 26.37 2.12 -1.69
CA LEU A 223 25.56 2.71 -2.73
C LEU A 223 24.17 2.07 -2.79
N THR A 224 24.10 0.74 -2.72
CA THR A 224 22.82 0.01 -2.67
C THR A 224 21.92 0.52 -1.55
N LEU A 225 22.46 0.75 -0.34
CA LEU A 225 21.72 1.31 0.79
C LEU A 225 21.24 2.75 0.54
N GLU A 226 22.01 3.57 -0.17
CA GLU A 226 21.59 4.93 -0.51
C GLU A 226 20.50 4.95 -1.59
N ILE A 227 20.56 4.06 -2.59
CA ILE A 227 19.51 3.93 -3.61
C ILE A 227 18.21 3.41 -2.98
N THR A 228 18.28 2.41 -2.11
CA THR A 228 17.08 1.88 -1.43
C THR A 228 16.49 2.90 -0.46
N ARG A 229 17.33 3.72 0.17
CA ARG A 229 16.87 4.88 0.94
C ARG A 229 16.10 5.88 0.06
N MET A 230 16.53 6.14 -1.18
CA MET A 230 15.75 6.94 -2.13
C MET A 230 14.39 6.29 -2.43
N ILE A 231 14.35 4.97 -2.66
CA ILE A 231 13.08 4.25 -2.87
C ILE A 231 12.16 4.44 -1.65
N ARG A 232 12.68 4.29 -0.42
CA ARG A 232 11.89 4.47 0.80
C ARG A 232 11.37 5.89 0.98
N GLU A 233 12.24 6.89 0.93
CA GLU A 233 11.91 8.28 1.29
C GLU A 233 11.23 9.05 0.14
N ILE A 234 11.62 8.77 -1.10
CA ILE A 234 11.11 9.50 -2.28
C ILE A 234 9.91 8.78 -2.88
N PHE A 235 9.89 7.45 -2.93
CA PHE A 235 8.82 6.71 -3.59
C PHE A 235 7.78 6.10 -2.64
N LEU A 236 8.21 5.35 -1.60
CA LEU A 236 7.27 4.65 -0.71
C LEU A 236 6.61 5.56 0.33
N GLN A 237 7.35 6.54 0.86
CA GLN A 237 6.76 7.53 1.76
C GLN A 237 5.83 8.47 1.00
N GLN A 238 4.59 8.54 1.46
CA GLN A 238 3.55 9.38 0.89
C GLN A 238 2.72 10.02 2.00
N ASN A 239 2.65 11.35 1.99
CA ASN A 239 1.92 12.11 3.00
C ASN A 239 0.45 12.29 2.58
N ALA A 240 -0.43 11.50 3.20
CA ALA A 240 -1.87 11.55 2.98
C ALA A 240 -2.51 12.91 3.30
N TYR A 241 -1.89 13.73 4.16
CA TYR A 241 -2.39 15.05 4.56
C TYR A 241 -1.83 16.20 3.71
N HIS A 242 -0.87 15.94 2.83
CA HIS A 242 -0.32 16.98 1.96
C HIS A 242 -1.21 17.16 0.73
N PRO A 243 -1.59 18.38 0.34
CA PRO A 243 -2.51 18.61 -0.79
C PRO A 243 -2.02 18.02 -2.11
N VAL A 244 -0.70 17.98 -2.32
CA VAL A 244 -0.07 17.47 -3.53
C VAL A 244 0.28 15.98 -3.43
N ASP A 245 0.90 15.56 -2.33
CA ASP A 245 1.49 14.22 -2.19
C ASP A 245 0.42 13.17 -1.85
N THR A 246 -0.78 13.59 -1.42
CA THR A 246 -1.91 12.70 -1.11
C THR A 246 -2.32 11.81 -2.29
N TYR A 247 -2.05 12.23 -3.54
CA TYR A 247 -2.39 11.47 -4.74
C TYR A 247 -1.29 11.52 -5.81
N SER A 248 -0.86 10.34 -6.26
CA SER A 248 0.12 10.19 -7.34
C SER A 248 -0.41 9.25 -8.44
N PRO A 249 -0.62 9.73 -9.69
CA PRO A 249 -1.08 8.88 -10.78
C PRO A 249 0.02 7.91 -11.24
N MET A 250 -0.37 6.81 -11.89
CA MET A 250 0.57 5.77 -12.36
C MET A 250 1.68 6.32 -13.26
N SER A 251 1.38 7.30 -14.11
CA SER A 251 2.39 7.96 -14.96
C SER A 251 3.49 8.63 -14.14
N ARG A 252 3.13 9.29 -13.03
CA ARG A 252 4.08 9.95 -12.13
C ARG A 252 4.86 8.93 -11.31
N GLN A 253 4.20 7.87 -10.84
CA GLN A 253 4.88 6.76 -10.16
C GLN A 253 5.95 6.13 -11.05
N TYR A 254 5.64 5.92 -12.34
CA TYR A 254 6.62 5.44 -13.33
C TYR A 254 7.81 6.40 -13.47
N ILE A 255 7.56 7.71 -13.61
CA ILE A 255 8.64 8.70 -13.76
C ILE A 255 9.57 8.69 -12.53
N TYR A 256 9.02 8.65 -11.31
CA TYR A 256 9.85 8.56 -10.10
C TYR A 256 10.73 7.31 -10.10
N LEU A 257 10.15 6.12 -10.31
CA LEU A 257 10.93 4.87 -10.35
C LEU A 257 11.99 4.90 -11.45
N LYS A 258 11.65 5.43 -12.63
CA LYS A 258 12.59 5.56 -13.74
C LYS A 258 13.74 6.51 -13.42
N LEU A 259 13.47 7.63 -12.76
CA LEU A 259 14.51 8.57 -12.34
C LEU A 259 15.40 8.00 -11.24
N ILE A 260 14.84 7.28 -10.26
CA ILE A 260 15.62 6.60 -9.22
C ILE A 260 16.49 5.50 -9.86
N ASN A 261 15.94 4.75 -10.82
CA ASN A 261 16.70 3.75 -11.59
C ASN A 261 17.83 4.37 -12.41
N ARG A 262 17.57 5.48 -13.12
CA ARG A 262 18.60 6.22 -13.85
C ARG A 262 19.68 6.77 -12.92
N PHE A 263 19.30 7.33 -11.78
CA PHE A 263 20.23 7.77 -10.75
C PHE A 263 21.11 6.61 -10.28
N SER A 264 20.52 5.43 -10.02
CA SER A 264 21.27 4.23 -9.66
C SER A 264 22.30 3.83 -10.71
N ILE A 265 21.94 3.83 -12.00
CA ILE A 265 22.85 3.47 -13.09
C ILE A 265 24.02 4.46 -13.18
N ASN A 266 23.75 5.77 -13.09
CA ASN A 266 24.79 6.79 -13.15
C ASN A 266 25.67 6.75 -11.89
N ALA A 267 25.10 6.50 -10.72
CA ALA A 267 25.83 6.37 -9.46
C ALA A 267 26.75 5.16 -9.46
N THR A 268 26.32 4.00 -10.00
CA THR A 268 27.20 2.83 -10.14
C THR A 268 28.40 3.16 -11.01
N LYS A 269 28.20 3.82 -12.16
CA LYS A 269 29.30 4.27 -13.03
C LYS A 269 30.22 5.28 -12.33
N ALA A 270 29.67 6.14 -11.48
CA ALA A 270 30.48 7.11 -10.74
C ALA A 270 31.37 6.43 -9.70
N VAL A 271 30.84 5.44 -8.96
CA VAL A 271 31.62 4.61 -8.03
C VAL A 271 32.69 3.80 -8.74
N GLU A 272 32.41 3.25 -9.93
CA GLU A 272 33.41 2.58 -10.78
C GLU A 272 34.55 3.51 -11.20
N ASN A 273 34.28 4.81 -11.32
CA ASN A 273 35.27 5.86 -11.58
C ASN A 273 35.82 6.48 -10.28
N GLU A 274 35.80 5.75 -9.16
CA GLU A 274 36.37 6.14 -7.86
C GLU A 274 35.75 7.41 -7.22
N VAL A 275 34.52 7.79 -7.62
CA VAL A 275 33.77 8.85 -6.92
C VAL A 275 33.23 8.29 -5.59
N SER A 276 33.39 9.04 -4.50
CA SER A 276 32.95 8.58 -3.19
C SER A 276 31.42 8.47 -3.11
N VAL A 277 30.93 7.46 -2.39
CA VAL A 277 29.49 7.27 -2.16
C VAL A 277 28.89 8.46 -1.39
N GLU A 278 29.67 9.10 -0.53
CA GLU A 278 29.24 10.27 0.25
C GLU A 278 28.98 11.48 -0.65
N ASP A 279 29.83 11.73 -1.65
CA ASP A 279 29.63 12.81 -2.62
C ASP A 279 28.36 12.58 -3.46
N ILE A 280 28.13 11.34 -3.89
CA ILE A 280 26.91 10.94 -4.61
C ILE A 280 25.68 11.11 -3.71
N ALA A 281 25.76 10.70 -2.44
CA ALA A 281 24.66 10.80 -1.49
C ALA A 281 24.24 12.25 -1.22
N ASN A 282 25.19 13.19 -1.29
CA ASN A 282 24.99 14.62 -1.02
C ASN A 282 24.58 15.44 -2.27
N MET A 283 24.36 14.79 -3.42
CA MET A 283 23.96 15.48 -4.65
C MET A 283 22.67 16.30 -4.48
N ALA A 284 22.66 17.48 -5.09
CA ALA A 284 21.51 18.37 -5.11
C ALA A 284 20.29 17.71 -5.79
N ILE A 285 20.52 16.92 -6.86
CA ILE A 285 19.45 16.21 -7.58
C ILE A 285 18.61 15.31 -6.67
N ARG A 286 19.22 14.64 -5.68
CA ARG A 286 18.53 13.77 -4.74
C ARG A 286 17.59 14.59 -3.85
N SER A 287 18.10 15.67 -3.29
CA SER A 287 17.32 16.59 -2.45
C SER A 287 16.18 17.23 -3.24
N ARG A 288 16.43 17.61 -4.50
CA ARG A 288 15.41 18.17 -5.40
C ARG A 288 14.32 17.15 -5.70
N MET A 289 14.69 15.90 -5.98
CA MET A 289 13.74 14.80 -6.20
C MET A 289 12.88 14.53 -4.97
N ALA A 290 13.48 14.51 -3.77
CA ALA A 290 12.75 14.33 -2.52
C ALA A 290 11.74 15.46 -2.25
N LYS A 291 12.06 16.70 -2.61
CA LYS A 291 11.16 17.86 -2.44
C LYS A 291 10.06 17.94 -3.49
N SER A 292 10.32 17.44 -4.70
CA SER A 292 9.38 17.54 -5.83
C SER A 292 7.97 17.02 -5.55
N LYS A 293 7.82 16.04 -4.65
CA LYS A 293 6.50 15.48 -4.27
C LYS A 293 5.57 16.47 -3.56
N PHE A 294 6.13 17.58 -3.06
CA PHE A 294 5.40 18.61 -2.32
C PHE A 294 5.12 19.87 -3.16
N GLU A 295 5.60 19.94 -4.40
CA GLU A 295 5.48 21.12 -5.25
C GLU A 295 4.28 21.00 -6.19
N ASP A 296 3.51 22.07 -6.43
CA ASP A 296 2.35 21.99 -7.35
C ASP A 296 2.75 21.68 -8.80
N ASN A 297 3.98 22.04 -9.20
CA ASN A 297 4.54 21.83 -10.53
C ASN A 297 5.38 20.53 -10.64
N ILE A 298 5.01 19.47 -9.89
CA ILE A 298 5.77 18.20 -9.83
C ILE A 298 6.26 17.74 -11.20
N ASP A 299 5.36 17.72 -12.19
CA ASP A 299 5.65 17.12 -13.49
C ASP A 299 6.73 17.90 -14.26
N ASP A 300 6.85 19.22 -14.06
CA ASP A 300 7.91 20.04 -14.65
C ASP A 300 9.21 19.93 -13.85
N GLU A 301 9.14 19.83 -12.53
CA GLU A 301 10.32 19.53 -11.70
C GLU A 301 10.93 18.18 -12.05
N LEU A 302 10.12 17.15 -12.27
CA LEU A 302 10.60 15.83 -12.68
C LEU A 302 11.27 15.84 -14.06
N LYS A 303 10.75 16.63 -15.01
CA LYS A 303 11.41 16.83 -16.32
C LYS A 303 12.74 17.54 -16.15
N ALA A 304 12.78 18.62 -15.39
CA ALA A 304 14.00 19.37 -15.14
C ALA A 304 15.07 18.49 -14.45
N ILE A 305 14.66 17.66 -13.48
CA ILE A 305 15.51 16.64 -12.86
C ILE A 305 16.05 15.67 -13.92
N ALA A 306 15.21 15.19 -14.83
CA ALA A 306 15.62 14.27 -15.90
C ALA A 306 16.65 14.88 -16.86
N GLU A 307 16.60 16.19 -17.09
CA GLU A 307 17.50 16.93 -17.99
C GLU A 307 18.82 17.34 -17.33
N THR A 308 18.81 17.61 -16.02
CA THR A 308 20.02 18.03 -15.28
C THR A 308 20.81 16.89 -14.66
N MET A 309 20.18 15.73 -14.41
CA MET A 309 20.81 14.60 -13.71
C MET A 309 22.14 14.17 -14.33
N ASP A 310 22.19 13.95 -15.64
CA ASP A 310 23.42 13.50 -16.29
C ASP A 310 24.55 14.55 -16.17
N LYS A 311 24.21 15.84 -16.30
CA LYS A 311 25.18 16.94 -16.15
C LYS A 311 25.74 17.05 -14.73
N GLU A 312 24.91 16.82 -13.71
CA GLU A 312 25.37 16.80 -12.32
C GLU A 312 26.31 15.61 -12.06
N PHE A 313 26.04 14.44 -12.64
CA PHE A 313 26.96 13.30 -12.56
C PHE A 313 28.26 13.51 -13.35
N GLU A 314 28.21 14.17 -14.52
CA GLU A 314 29.41 14.56 -15.25
C GLU A 314 30.27 15.56 -14.46
N ALA A 315 29.64 16.48 -13.74
CA ALA A 315 30.34 17.47 -12.90
C ALA A 315 31.01 16.85 -11.67
N LEU A 316 30.52 15.70 -11.19
CA LEU A 316 31.15 14.91 -10.12
C LEU A 316 32.41 14.15 -10.59
N GLY A 317 32.72 14.18 -11.90
CA GLY A 317 33.77 13.44 -12.58
C GLY A 317 34.90 12.90 -11.70
N GLY A 318 34.97 11.57 -11.67
CA GLY A 318 36.11 10.82 -11.14
C GLY A 318 37.39 11.13 -11.90
N LYS A 319 38.52 11.06 -11.19
CA LYS A 319 39.86 11.35 -11.71
C LYS A 319 40.29 10.38 -12.81
#